data_AF-A0A8T7LZ08-F1
#
_entry.id   AF-A0A8T7LZ08-F1
#
_cell.length_a   1.000
_cell.length_b   1.000
_cell.length_c   1.000
_cell.angle_alpha   90.00
_cell.angle_beta   90.00
_cell.angle_gamma   90.00
#
_symmetry.space_group_name_H-M   'P 1'
#
loop_
_entity.id
_entity.type
_entity.pdbx_description
1 polymer ?
#
loop_
_entity_poly.entity_id
_entity_poly.type
_entity_poly.pdbx_seq_one_letter_code
_entity_poly.pdbx_strand_id
1 'polypeptide(L)' 'MSDSQNTNPAQQGCSVDWSWLEGRKIAGVWNDLNSLVITFEDGLVFKIQAANYKGDAFLMFNPYKDPAK' A
#
# COMPACT_ATOMS: atom_id res chain seq x y z
N MET A 1 -20.27 -29.74 10.24
CA MET A 1 -20.57 -28.35 9.84
C MET A 1 -19.54 -28.01 8.78
N SER A 2 -19.96 -27.99 7.51
CA SER A 2 -19.06 -27.71 6.39
C SER A 2 -18.89 -26.21 6.29
N ASP A 3 -17.69 -25.72 6.56
CA ASP A 3 -17.33 -24.33 6.32
C ASP A 3 -17.47 -24.03 4.83
N SER A 4 -18.47 -23.19 4.51
CA SER A 4 -18.66 -22.68 3.17
C SER A 4 -17.48 -21.78 2.83
N GLN A 5 -16.62 -22.23 1.92
CA GLN A 5 -15.62 -21.40 1.30
C GLN A 5 -16.33 -20.20 0.65
N ASN A 6 -16.14 -19.02 1.25
CA ASN A 6 -16.58 -17.76 0.69
C ASN A 6 -15.70 -17.44 -0.52
N THR A 7 -16.07 -17.98 -1.68
CA THR A 7 -15.41 -17.72 -2.97
C THR A 7 -15.90 -16.40 -3.53
N ASN A 8 -15.52 -15.28 -2.90
CA ASN A 8 -15.74 -13.97 -3.48
C ASN A 8 -14.72 -13.75 -4.63
N PRO A 9 -15.16 -13.70 -5.91
CA PRO A 9 -14.27 -13.51 -7.05
C PRO A 9 -13.58 -12.13 -7.07
N ALA A 10 -13.97 -11.19 -6.20
CA ALA A 10 -13.37 -9.86 -6.09
C ALA A 10 -11.94 -9.86 -5.51
N GLN A 11 -11.45 -10.97 -4.95
CA GLN A 11 -10.09 -11.07 -4.39
C GLN A 11 -9.01 -11.47 -5.41
N GLN A 12 -9.33 -11.53 -6.70
CA GLN A 12 -8.31 -11.55 -7.77
C GLN A 12 -7.76 -10.14 -8.09
N GLY A 13 -7.77 -9.24 -7.11
CA GLY A 13 -7.06 -7.96 -7.24
C GLY A 13 -5.58 -8.23 -7.42
N CYS A 14 -4.94 -7.59 -8.41
CA CYS A 14 -3.50 -7.66 -8.59
C CYS A 14 -2.81 -7.46 -7.23
N SER A 15 -2.23 -8.52 -6.69
CA SER A 15 -1.53 -8.45 -5.41
C SER A 15 -0.33 -7.52 -5.60
N VAL A 16 -0.29 -6.45 -4.83
CA VAL A 16 0.87 -5.57 -4.82
C VAL A 16 2.01 -6.29 -4.10
N ASP A 17 3.17 -6.39 -4.75
CA ASP A 17 4.38 -6.89 -4.14
C ASP A 17 4.98 -5.81 -3.21
N TRP A 18 5.00 -6.10 -1.92
CA TRP A 18 5.55 -5.23 -0.88
C TRP A 18 6.93 -5.69 -0.38
N SER A 19 7.49 -6.77 -0.93
CA SER A 19 8.79 -7.32 -0.49
C SER A 19 9.92 -6.29 -0.61
N TRP A 20 9.81 -5.33 -1.53
CA TRP A 20 10.80 -4.26 -1.69
C TRP A 20 10.89 -3.31 -0.48
N LEU A 21 9.93 -3.33 0.44
CA LEU A 21 9.98 -2.58 1.71
C LEU A 21 10.80 -3.30 2.79
N GLU A 22 11.03 -4.60 2.66
CA GLU A 22 11.71 -5.42 3.66
C GLU A 22 13.14 -4.96 3.89
N GLY A 23 13.57 -4.92 5.16
CA GLY A 23 14.92 -4.51 5.54
C GLY A 23 15.22 -3.01 5.43
N ARG A 24 14.31 -2.20 4.87
CA ARG A 24 14.47 -0.75 4.83
C ARG A 24 14.31 -0.14 6.22
N LYS A 25 15.16 0.82 6.54
CA LYS A 25 15.12 1.57 7.80
C LYS A 25 14.37 2.88 7.63
N ILE A 26 13.49 3.19 8.57
CA ILE A 26 12.68 4.41 8.56
C ILE A 26 13.51 5.56 9.12
N ALA A 27 13.67 6.61 8.31
CA ALA A 27 14.29 7.87 8.71
C ALA A 27 13.27 8.86 9.30
N GLY A 28 12.02 8.82 8.84
CA GLY A 28 10.97 9.71 9.33
C GLY A 28 9.58 9.28 8.92
N VAL A 29 8.59 9.69 9.72
CA VAL A 29 7.17 9.48 9.45
C VAL A 29 6.45 10.81 9.64
N TRP A 30 5.59 11.15 8.69
CA TRP A 30 4.70 12.30 8.77
C TRP A 30 3.30 11.89 8.34
N ASN A 31 2.27 12.45 8.97
CA ASN A 31 0.90 12.22 8.54
C ASN A 31 0.02 13.44 8.72
N ASP A 32 -1.06 13.47 7.94
CA ASP A 32 -2.21 14.34 8.12
C ASP A 32 -3.51 13.53 7.97
N LEU A 33 -4.65 14.20 7.79
CA LEU A 33 -5.95 13.53 7.60
C LEU A 33 -6.05 12.75 6.27
N ASN A 34 -5.23 13.09 5.27
CA ASN A 34 -5.34 12.57 3.92
C ASN A 34 -4.16 11.68 3.52
N SER A 35 -3.02 11.77 4.22
CA SER A 35 -1.76 11.16 3.82
C SER A 35 -0.98 10.61 5.00
N LEU A 36 -0.32 9.47 4.78
CA LEU A 36 0.80 8.98 5.56
C LEU A 36 2.03 8.96 4.65
N VAL A 37 3.13 9.56 5.10
CA VAL A 37 4.40 9.63 4.39
C VAL A 37 5.48 8.99 5.26
N ILE A 38 6.16 7.99 4.71
CA ILE A 38 7.30 7.31 5.32
C ILE A 38 8.53 7.63 4.47
N THR A 39 9.54 8.19 5.10
CA THR A 39 10.86 8.43 4.48
C THR A 39 11.84 7.38 5.01
N PHE A 40 12.55 6.70 4.14
CA PHE A 40 13.56 5.70 4.48
C PHE A 40 14.97 6.30 4.49
N GLU A 41 15.91 5.66 5.19
CA GLU A 41 17.31 6.11 5.30
C GLU A 41 18.03 6.17 3.96
N ASP A 42 17.62 5.37 2.98
CA ASP A 42 18.17 5.40 1.63
C ASP A 42 17.55 6.48 0.72
N GLY A 43 16.73 7.36 1.29
CA GLY A 43 16.09 8.47 0.60
C GLY A 43 14.79 8.11 -0.11
N LEU A 44 14.36 6.84 -0.08
CA LEU A 44 13.07 6.47 -0.65
C LEU A 44 11.92 7.06 0.18
N VAL A 45 10.87 7.54 -0.50
CA VAL A 45 9.64 8.02 0.13
C VAL A 45 8.48 7.13 -0.29
N PHE A 46 7.80 6.53 0.69
CA PHE A 46 6.58 5.78 0.51
C PHE A 46 5.39 6.54 1.08
N LYS A 47 4.41 6.81 0.23
CA LYS A 47 3.23 7.61 0.53
C LYS A 47 1.96 6.77 0.38
N ILE A 48 1.12 6.82 1.39
CA ILE A 48 -0.24 6.27 1.40
C ILE A 48 -1.21 7.45 1.44
N GLN A 49 -2.20 7.48 0.57
CA GLN A 49 -3.18 8.57 0.50
C GLN A 49 -4.61 8.04 0.45
N ALA A 50 -5.49 8.68 1.22
CA ALA A 50 -6.92 8.52 1.03
C ALA A 50 -7.33 9.10 -0.33
N ALA A 51 -8.06 8.32 -1.11
CA ALA A 51 -8.53 8.66 -2.45
C ALA A 51 -9.91 8.04 -2.70
N ASN A 52 -10.49 8.36 -3.85
CA ASN A 52 -11.68 7.68 -4.35
C ASN A 52 -11.34 7.00 -5.69
N TYR A 53 -11.73 5.74 -5.87
CA TYR A 53 -11.61 5.01 -7.12
C TYR A 53 -13.00 4.54 -7.56
N LYS A 54 -13.45 5.01 -8.73
CA LYS A 54 -14.80 4.73 -9.28
C LYS A 54 -15.95 5.09 -8.32
N GLY A 55 -15.75 6.10 -7.48
CA GLY A 55 -16.75 6.57 -6.51
C GLY A 55 -16.64 5.93 -5.13
N ASP A 56 -15.83 4.87 -5.00
CA ASP A 56 -15.62 4.18 -3.73
C ASP A 56 -14.33 4.65 -3.05
N ALA A 57 -14.33 4.61 -1.71
CA ALA A 57 -13.14 4.94 -0.91
C ALA A 57 -12.00 3.96 -1.25
N PHE A 58 -10.81 4.52 -1.44
CA PHE A 58 -9.63 3.79 -1.89
C PHE A 58 -8.36 4.32 -1.20
N LEU A 59 -7.37 3.46 -1.01
CA LEU A 59 -6.03 3.88 -0.60
C LEU A 59 -5.09 3.82 -1.80
N MET A 60 -4.55 4.98 -2.17
CA MET A 60 -3.52 5.09 -3.18
C MET A 60 -2.15 4.95 -2.53
N PHE A 61 -1.28 4.14 -3.15
CA PHE A 61 0.08 3.89 -2.71
C PHE A 61 1.07 4.43 -3.74
N ASN A 62 2.08 5.17 -3.31
CA ASN A 62 3.14 5.68 -4.16
C ASN A 62 4.51 5.59 -3.46
N PRO A 63 5.47 4.82 -3.99
CA PRO A 63 5.30 3.91 -5.13
C PRO A 63 4.48 2.66 -4.73
N TYR A 64 3.73 2.10 -5.68
CA TYR A 64 3.00 0.82 -5.50
C TYR A 64 3.81 -0.38 -6.01
N LYS A 65 5.01 -0.17 -6.55
CA LYS A 65 5.93 -1.20 -7.02
C LYS A 65 7.35 -0.77 -6.68
N ASP A 66 8.28 -1.71 -6.66
CA ASP A 66 9.69 -1.41 -6.40
C ASP A 66 10.20 -0.35 -7.40
N PRO A 67 10.61 0.86 -6.94
CA PRO A 67 11.11 1.90 -7.82
C PRO A 67 12.51 1.60 -8.39
N ALA A 68 13.21 0.59 -7.88
CA ALA A 68 14.51 0.16 -8.40
C ALA A 68 14.41 -0.83 -9.59
N LYS A 69 13.19 -1.22 -10.00
CA LYS A 69 12.93 -2.18 -11.08
C LYS A 69 12.23 -1.56 -12.29
#